data_AF-A0A8X7VR43-F1
#
_entry.id   AF-A0A8X7VR43-F1
#
_cell.length_a   1.000
_cell.length_b   1.000
_cell.length_c   1.000
_cell.angle_alpha   90.00
_cell.angle_beta   90.00
_cell.angle_gamma   90.00
#
_symmetry.space_group_name_H-M   'P 1'
#
loop_
_entity.id
_entity.type
_entity.pdbx_description
1 polymer ?
#
loop_
_entity_poly.entity_id
_entity_poly.type
_entity_poly.pdbx_seq_one_letter_code
_entity_poly.pdbx_strand_id
1 'polypeptide(L)' 'MFEVVDDVVDVTKSSEELGKTAGKDVMAGKLTYPKVMGVEKSREYAERLNREAREHLRGFDTHKAAPLLFLADYIVNRQN' A
#
# COMPACT_ATOMS: atom_id res chain seq x y z
N MET A 1 2.60 5.47 -0.48
CA MET A 1 1.92 4.21 -0.86
C MET A 1 1.78 3.25 0.30
N PHE A 2 2.80 3.06 1.15
CA PHE A 2 2.77 2.08 2.26
C PHE A 2 1.53 2.18 3.15
N GLU A 3 1.24 3.34 3.75
CA GLU A 3 0.03 3.53 4.60
C GLU A 3 -1.28 3.26 3.86
N VAL A 4 -1.36 3.61 2.56
CA VAL A 4 -2.57 3.36 1.76
C VAL A 4 -2.82 1.86 1.63
N VAL A 5 -1.74 1.10 1.41
CA VAL A 5 -1.81 -0.37 1.30
C VAL A 5 -2.09 -0.99 2.66
N ASP A 6 -1.47 -0.49 3.74
CA ASP A 6 -1.72 -0.96 5.10
C ASP A 6 -3.19 -0.77 5.51
N ASP A 7 -3.74 0.42 5.26
CA ASP A 7 -5.15 0.72 5.51
C ASP A 7 -6.09 -0.21 4.70
N VAL A 8 -5.76 -0.51 3.45
CA VAL A 8 -6.53 -1.44 2.61
C VAL A 8 -6.44 -2.87 3.16
N VAL A 9 -5.26 -3.30 3.57
CA VAL A 9 -5.02 -4.63 4.12
C VAL A 9 -5.74 -4.79 5.46
N ASP A 10 -5.74 -3.77 6.33
CA ASP A 10 -6.44 -3.77 7.62
C ASP A 10 -7.97 -3.95 7.49
N VAL A 11 -8.57 -3.43 6.42
CA VAL A 11 -10.03 -3.53 6.20
C VAL A 11 -10.47 -4.69 5.31
N THR A 12 -9.56 -5.29 4.53
CA THR A 12 -9.90 -6.37 3.58
C THR A 12 -9.51 -7.76 4.04
N LYS A 13 -8.53 -7.88 4.96
CA LYS A 13 -8.05 -9.17 5.44
C LYS A 13 -8.62 -9.55 6.78
N SER A 14 -8.77 -10.85 7.00
CA SER A 14 -9.16 -11.39 8.30
C SER A 14 -8.02 -11.28 9.32
N SER A 15 -8.36 -11.31 10.60
CA SER A 15 -7.36 -11.27 11.69
C SER A 15 -6.36 -12.43 11.62
N GLU A 16 -6.79 -13.60 11.11
CA GLU A 16 -5.95 -14.79 10.94
C GLU A 16 -4.90 -14.57 9.84
N GLU A 17 -5.27 -13.93 8.72
CA GLU A 17 -4.33 -13.61 7.64
C GLU A 17 -3.35 -12.49 8.02
N LEU A 18 -3.76 -11.60 8.92
CA LEU A 18 -2.95 -10.46 9.35
C LEU A 18 -2.01 -10.79 10.50
N GLY A 19 -2.26 -11.87 11.25
CA GLY A 19 -1.57 -12.14 12.53
C GLY A 19 -1.82 -11.08 13.62
N LYS A 20 -2.78 -10.17 13.40
CA LYS A 20 -3.23 -9.09 14.30
C LYS A 20 -4.73 -8.87 14.13
N THR A 21 -5.37 -8.16 15.06
CA THR A 21 -6.81 -7.83 14.96
C THR A 21 -7.10 -6.98 13.72
N ALA A 22 -7.92 -7.51 12.79
CA ALA A 22 -8.40 -6.80 11.62
C ALA A 22 -9.37 -5.66 11.98
N GLY A 23 -9.45 -4.64 11.12
CA GLY A 23 -10.34 -3.50 11.30
C GLY A 23 -10.04 -2.66 12.54
N LYS A 24 -8.81 -2.74 13.07
CA LYS A 24 -8.41 -2.00 14.28
C LYS A 24 -8.52 -0.50 14.04
N ASP A 25 -8.19 -0.04 12.86
CA ASP A 25 -8.23 1.39 12.53
C ASP A 25 -9.66 1.92 12.43
N VAL A 26 -10.59 1.08 11.95
CA VAL A 26 -12.03 1.38 11.95
C VAL A 26 -12.56 1.45 13.38
N MET A 27 -12.20 0.48 14.23
CA MET A 27 -12.60 0.46 15.64
C MET A 27 -12.05 1.64 16.43
N ALA A 28 -10.84 2.10 16.10
CA ALA A 28 -10.21 3.27 16.71
C ALA A 28 -10.78 4.61 16.20
N GLY A 29 -11.75 4.59 15.28
CA GLY A 29 -12.34 5.80 14.69
C GLY A 29 -11.40 6.56 13.76
N LYS A 30 -10.26 5.98 13.38
CA LYS A 30 -9.23 6.61 12.54
C LYS A 30 -9.83 6.99 11.17
N LEU A 31 -9.29 8.04 10.57
CA LEU A 31 -9.62 8.41 9.20
C LEU A 31 -8.63 7.71 8.26
N THR A 32 -9.06 6.61 7.64
CA THR A 32 -8.23 5.79 6.74
C THR A 32 -8.57 6.06 5.27
N TYR A 33 -7.66 5.69 4.36
CA TYR A 33 -7.90 5.86 2.92
C TYR A 33 -9.19 5.15 2.44
N PRO A 34 -9.44 3.86 2.77
CA PRO A 34 -10.68 3.19 2.39
C PRO A 34 -11.93 3.86 2.95
N LYS A 35 -11.85 4.47 4.14
CA LYS A 35 -12.98 5.19 4.74
C LYS A 35 -13.32 6.49 4.01
N VAL A 36 -12.31 7.18 3.46
CA VAL A 36 -12.50 8.46 2.75
C VAL A 36 -12.88 8.26 1.29
N MET A 37 -12.27 7.30 0.60
CA MET A 37 -12.41 7.14 -0.86
C MET A 37 -12.89 5.76 -1.33
N GLY A 38 -13.05 4.79 -0.44
CA GLY A 38 -13.38 3.41 -0.79
C GLY A 38 -12.15 2.56 -1.08
N VAL A 39 -12.31 1.23 -0.98
CA VAL A 39 -11.21 0.26 -1.13
C VAL A 39 -10.65 0.28 -2.55
N GLU A 40 -11.49 0.26 -3.57
CA GLU A 40 -11.07 0.25 -4.98
C GLU A 40 -10.25 1.50 -5.31
N LYS A 41 -10.75 2.70 -4.96
CA LYS A 41 -10.01 3.95 -5.20
C LYS A 41 -8.72 4.04 -4.39
N SER A 42 -8.68 3.46 -3.19
CA SER A 42 -7.45 3.37 -2.40
C SER A 42 -6.39 2.50 -3.08
N ARG A 43 -6.80 1.37 -3.68
CA ARG A 43 -5.91 0.52 -4.49
C ARG A 43 -5.39 1.25 -5.71
N GLU A 44 -6.26 1.91 -6.47
CA GLU A 44 -5.86 2.73 -7.62
C GLU A 44 -4.89 3.86 -7.24
N TYR A 45 -5.13 4.48 -6.07
CA TYR A 45 -4.26 5.52 -5.52
C TYR A 45 -2.87 4.96 -5.15
N ALA A 46 -2.81 3.78 -4.53
CA ALA A 46 -1.54 3.10 -4.24
C ALA A 46 -0.76 2.78 -5.54
N GLU A 47 -1.44 2.28 -6.58
CA GLU A 47 -0.85 2.01 -7.89
C GLU A 47 -0.32 3.27 -8.57
N ARG A 48 -1.04 4.39 -8.46
CA ARG A 48 -0.56 5.69 -8.95
C ARG A 48 0.72 6.11 -8.24
N LEU A 49 0.77 5.97 -6.92
CA LEU A 49 1.97 6.28 -6.14
C LEU A 49 3.15 5.35 -6.47
N ASN A 50 2.91 4.07 -6.81
CA ASN A 50 3.95 3.17 -7.29
C ASN A 50 4.53 3.64 -8.64
N ARG A 51 3.65 4.03 -9.57
CA ARG A 51 4.09 4.62 -10.84
C ARG A 51 4.94 5.87 -10.59
N GLU A 52 4.50 6.79 -9.75
CA GLU A 52 5.28 7.99 -9.40
C GLU A 52 6.64 7.66 -8.76
N ALA A 53 6.70 6.69 -7.85
CA ALA A 53 7.96 6.23 -7.26
C ALA A 53 8.92 5.69 -8.33
N ARG A 54 8.42 4.91 -9.29
CA ARG A 54 9.21 4.40 -10.43
C ARG A 54 9.67 5.53 -11.35
N GLU A 55 8.83 6.52 -11.59
CA GLU A 55 9.19 7.71 -12.37
C GLU A 55 10.34 8.49 -11.74
N HIS A 56 10.35 8.65 -10.41
CA HIS A 56 11.45 9.33 -9.69
C HIS A 56 12.79 8.61 -9.79
N LEU A 57 12.79 7.31 -10.09
CA LEU A 57 14.01 6.53 -10.31
C LEU A 57 14.47 6.55 -11.77
N ARG A 58 13.74 7.22 -12.68
CA ARG A 58 14.20 7.41 -14.06
C ARG A 58 15.47 8.27 -14.07
N GLY A 59 16.44 7.86 -14.90
CA GLY A 59 17.72 8.55 -15.04
C GLY A 59 18.81 8.07 -14.07
N PHE A 60 18.48 7.22 -13.10
CA PHE A 60 19.48 6.48 -12.34
C PHE A 60 19.95 5.24 -13.10
N ASP A 61 21.13 4.75 -12.73
CA ASP A 61 21.63 3.47 -13.21
C ASP A 61 20.62 2.34 -12.90
N THR A 62 20.28 1.56 -13.91
CA THR A 62 19.22 0.54 -13.83
C THR A 62 19.54 -0.57 -12.84
N HIS A 63 20.80 -0.98 -12.73
CA HIS A 63 21.23 -2.01 -11.78
C HIS A 63 21.17 -1.50 -10.35
N LYS A 64 21.56 -0.24 -10.12
CA LYS A 64 21.48 0.39 -8.79
C LYS A 64 20.05 0.71 -8.37
N ALA A 65 19.17 1.05 -9.32
CA ALA A 65 17.76 1.35 -9.04
C ALA A 65 16.90 0.09 -8.87
N ALA A 66 17.33 -1.07 -9.39
CA ALA A 66 16.55 -2.31 -9.36
C ALA A 66 16.02 -2.72 -7.97
N PRO A 67 16.80 -2.65 -6.87
CA PRO A 67 16.28 -2.98 -5.53
C PRO A 67 15.17 -2.04 -5.07
N LEU A 68 15.22 -0.75 -5.43
CA LEU A 68 14.21 0.23 -5.07
C LEU A 68 12.93 0.06 -5.88
N LEU A 69 13.05 -0.27 -7.17
CA LEU A 69 11.91 -0.63 -8.02
C LEU A 69 11.21 -1.89 -7.49
N PHE A 70 12.00 -2.91 -7.10
CA PHE A 70 11.47 -4.13 -6.49
C PHE A 70 10.74 -3.84 -5.17
N LEU A 71 11.33 -2.99 -4.31
CA LEU A 71 10.70 -2.61 -3.05
C LEU A 71 9.38 -1.85 -3.27
N ALA A 72 9.33 -0.96 -4.26
CA ALA A 72 8.11 -0.22 -4.61
C ALA A 72 6.97 -1.17 -5.03
N ASP A 73 7.28 -2.15 -5.88
CA ASP A 73 6.32 -3.19 -6.30
C ASP A 73 5.90 -4.09 -5.15
N TYR A 74 6.87 -4.49 -4.31
CA TYR A 74 6.60 -5.31 -3.14
C TYR A 74 5.60 -4.60 -2.21
N ILE A 75 5.77 -3.31 -1.95
CA ILE A 75 4.88 -2.56 -1.05
C ILE A 75 3.43 -2.58 -1.54
N VAL A 76 3.18 -2.40 -2.84
CA VAL A 76 1.80 -2.37 -3.38
C VAL A 76 1.17 -3.75 -3.49
N ASN A 77 1.98 -4.79 -3.68
CA ASN A 77 1.50 -6.17 -3.77
C ASN A 77 1.49 -6.92 -2.44
N ARG A 78 1.95 -6.29 -1.35
CA ARG A 78 2.03 -6.96 -0.04
C ARG A 78 0.64 -7.36 0.45
N GLN A 79 0.59 -8.52 1.07
CA GLN A 79 -0.65 -9.11 1.58
C GLN A 79 -0.70 -9.19 3.10
N ASN A 80 0.38 -8.75 3.77
CA ASN A 80 0.57 -8.64 5.22
C ASN A 80 1.70 -7.63 5.51
#